data_AF-A0A0D5A188-F1
#
_entry.id   AF-A0A0D5A188-F1
#
_cell.length_a   1.000
_cell.length_b   1.000
_cell.length_c   1.000
_cell.angle_alpha   90.00
_cell.angle_beta   90.00
_cell.angle_gamma   90.00
#
_symmetry.space_group_name_H-M   'P 1'
#
loop_
_entity.id
_entity.type
_entity.pdbx_description
1 polymer ?
#
loop_
_entity_poly.entity_id
_entity_poly.type
_entity_poly.pdbx_seq_one_letter_code
_entity_poly.pdbx_strand_id
1 'polypeptide(L)' 'MVRELKFTNSDATPKTVILKVETESVAPIMAWYGAYHAGDRYTVHVDRVKVKKDQNGELLGAI' A
#
# COMPACT_ATOMS: atom_id res chain seq x y z
N MET A 1 3.94 -15.30 5.79
CA MET A 1 5.16 -15.19 4.96
C MET A 1 5.48 -13.71 4.84
N VAL A 2 6.72 -13.34 5.15
CA VAL A 2 7.17 -11.94 5.07
C VAL A 2 7.26 -11.50 3.61
N ARG A 3 6.71 -10.32 3.31
CA ARG A 3 6.70 -9.67 2.00
C ARG A 3 7.17 -8.23 2.10
N GLU A 4 7.69 -7.69 1.00
CA GLU A 4 7.98 -6.27 0.87
C GLU A 4 6.69 -5.53 0.48
N LEU A 5 6.31 -4.51 1.26
CA LEU A 5 5.19 -3.62 0.96
C LEU A 5 5.73 -2.21 0.71
N LYS A 6 5.51 -1.68 -0.49
CA LYS A 6 5.99 -0.36 -0.91
C LYS A 6 4.82 0.55 -1.26
N PHE A 7 4.78 1.71 -0.62
CA PHE A 7 3.95 2.85 -0.99
C PHE A 7 4.80 3.88 -1.73
N THR A 8 4.32 4.36 -2.87
CA THR A 8 4.87 5.53 -3.57
C THR A 8 3.76 6.55 -3.76
N ASN A 9 3.84 7.65 -3.02
CA ASN A 9 2.84 8.71 -2.95
C ASN A 9 3.46 10.02 -3.42
N SER A 10 2.91 10.62 -4.49
CA SER A 10 3.46 11.86 -5.06
C SER A 10 3.21 13.09 -4.21
N ASP A 11 2.21 13.01 -3.32
CA ASP A 11 1.66 14.12 -2.55
C ASP A 11 2.15 14.10 -1.09
N ALA A 12 2.82 13.01 -0.65
CA ALA A 12 3.36 12.87 0.71
C ALA A 12 4.89 13.08 0.80
N THR A 13 5.36 13.41 2.01
CA THR A 13 6.78 13.37 2.39
C THR A 13 6.96 12.47 3.62
N PRO A 14 7.74 11.38 3.54
CA PRO A 14 8.51 10.93 2.38
C PRO A 14 7.64 10.42 1.23
N LYS A 15 8.10 10.60 -0.02
CA LYS A 15 7.38 10.13 -1.24
C LYS A 15 7.35 8.61 -1.39
N THR A 16 8.22 7.90 -0.68
CA THR A 16 8.32 6.44 -0.74
C THR A 16 8.52 5.89 0.64
N VAL A 17 7.70 4.90 0.98
CA VAL A 17 7.77 4.13 2.23
C VAL A 17 7.84 2.66 1.86
N ILE A 18 8.81 1.94 2.42
CA ILE A 18 9.01 0.50 2.19
C ILE A 18 9.01 -0.20 3.55
N LEU A 19 8.22 -1.27 3.65
CA LEU A 19 8.01 -2.06 4.86
C LEU A 19 8.28 -3.54 4.57
N LYS A 20 8.70 -4.30 5.57
CA LYS A 20 8.66 -5.76 5.55
C LYS A 20 7.58 -6.21 6.51
N VAL A 21 6.56 -6.89 5.99
CA VAL A 21 5.34 -7.23 6.74
C VAL A 21 4.94 -8.67 6.46
N GLU A 22 4.23 -9.29 7.40
CA GLU A 22 3.57 -10.57 7.10
C GLU A 22 2.46 -10.38 6.06
N THR A 23 2.21 -11.42 5.26
CA THR A 23 1.25 -11.36 4.14
C THR A 23 -0.15 -10.94 4.60
N GLU A 24 -0.59 -11.47 5.75
CA GLU A 24 -1.88 -11.14 6.38
C GLU A 24 -1.98 -9.66 6.80
N SER A 25 -0.86 -8.98 7.00
CA SER A 25 -0.81 -7.57 7.41
C SER A 25 -0.91 -6.61 6.23
N VAL A 26 -0.79 -7.08 4.98
CA VAL A 26 -0.78 -6.17 3.81
C VAL A 26 -2.12 -5.46 3.65
N ALA A 27 -3.23 -6.20 3.64
CA ALA A 27 -4.56 -5.63 3.45
C ALA A 27 -4.93 -4.57 4.52
N PRO A 28 -4.78 -4.83 5.84
CA PRO A 28 -5.09 -3.82 6.86
C PRO A 28 -4.16 -2.60 6.79
N ILE A 29 -2.86 -2.78 6.49
CA ILE A 29 -1.93 -1.65 6.34
C ILE A 29 -2.30 -0.79 5.12
N MET A 30 -2.70 -1.42 4.00
CA MET A 30 -3.17 -0.70 2.82
C MET A 30 -4.42 0.15 3.13
N ALA A 31 -5.39 -0.41 3.85
CA ALA A 31 -6.59 0.31 4.27
C ALA A 31 -6.26 1.50 5.19
N TRP A 32 -5.38 1.30 6.17
CA TRP A 32 -4.93 2.39 7.05
C TRP A 32 -4.18 3.49 6.28
N TYR A 33 -3.29 3.11 5.38
CA TYR A 33 -2.57 4.07 4.56
C TYR A 33 -3.53 4.88 3.68
N GLY A 34 -4.52 4.23 3.06
CA GLY A 34 -5.51 4.91 2.21
C GLY A 34 -6.43 5.85 2.98
N ALA A 35 -6.83 5.48 4.21
CA ALA A 35 -7.59 6.37 5.09
C ALA A 35 -6.77 7.59 5.53
N TYR A 36 -5.49 7.39 5.87
CA TYR A 36 -4.60 8.47 6.31
C TYR A 36 -4.21 9.43 5.17
N HIS A 37 -4.02 8.91 3.96
CA HIS A 37 -3.68 9.65 2.74
C HIS A 37 -4.88 9.80 1.79
N ALA A 38 -6.07 10.04 2.33
CA ALA A 38 -7.29 10.14 1.54
C ALA A 38 -7.19 11.26 0.49
N GLY A 39 -7.41 10.91 -0.78
CA GLY A 39 -7.32 11.84 -1.92
C GLY A 39 -5.92 11.94 -2.56
N ASP A 40 -4.88 11.38 -1.94
CA ASP A 40 -3.53 11.40 -2.51
C ASP A 40 -3.41 10.48 -3.72
N ARG A 41 -2.49 10.82 -4.63
CA ARG A 41 -2.12 9.97 -5.76
C ARG A 41 -0.95 9.10 -5.34
N TYR A 42 -1.26 7.82 -5.11
CA TYR A 42 -0.25 6.84 -4.75
C TYR A 42 -0.45 5.49 -5.39
N THR A 43 0.64 4.73 -5.45
CA THR A 43 0.66 3.34 -5.90
C THR A 43 1.22 2.44 -4.82
N VAL A 44 0.77 1.19 -4.81
CA VAL A 44 1.21 0.16 -3.86
C VAL A 44 1.82 -1.00 -4.64
N HIS A 45 2.95 -1.51 -4.15
CA HIS A 45 3.58 -2.71 -4.67
C HIS A 45 3.79 -3.71 -3.55
N VAL A 46 3.53 -4.98 -3.82
CA VAL A 46 3.92 -6.10 -2.96
C VAL A 46 4.94 -6.95 -3.70
N ASP A 47 6.11 -7.15 -3.11
CA ASP A 47 7.23 -7.89 -3.73
C ASP A 47 7.53 -7.39 -5.15
N ARG A 48 7.55 -6.06 -5.33
CA ARG A 48 7.73 -5.33 -6.60
C ARG A 48 6.58 -5.45 -7.60
N VAL A 49 5.53 -6.21 -7.31
CA VAL A 49 4.32 -6.33 -8.14
C VAL A 49 3.32 -5.25 -7.73
N LYS A 50 2.90 -4.42 -8.70
CA LYS A 50 1.87 -3.40 -8.45
C LYS A 50 0.53 -4.07 -8.15
N VAL A 51 -0.04 -3.78 -7.00
CA VAL A 51 -1.35 -4.30 -6.59
C VAL A 51 -2.46 -3.29 -6.90
N LYS A 52 -3.68 -3.78 -7.17
CA LYS A 52 -4.85 -2.94 -7.37
C LYS A 52 -5.43 -2.53 -6.01
N LYS A 53 -5.93 -1.30 -5.93
CA LYS A 53 -6.62 -0.78 -4.76
C LYS A 53 -7.86 -0.02 -5.19
N ASP A 54 -8.84 0.10 -4.30
CA ASP A 54 -9.99 0.98 -4.50
C ASP A 54 -9.65 2.45 -4.13
N GLN A 55 -10.68 3.30 -4.10
CA GLN A 55 -10.53 4.72 -3.74
C GLN A 55 -10.16 4.92 -2.25
N ASN A 56 -10.53 3.98 -1.39
CA ASN A 56 -10.25 4.00 0.05
C ASN A 56 -8.87 3.41 0.38
N GLY A 57 -8.17 2.86 -0.62
CA GLY A 57 -6.89 2.20 -0.46
C GLY A 57 -6.99 0.73 -0.08
N GLU A 58 -8.19 0.15 -0.09
CA GLU A 58 -8.40 -1.27 0.15
C GLU A 58 -7.88 -2.09 -1.03
N LEU A 59 -7.25 -3.22 -0.72
CA LEU A 59 -6.74 -4.13 -1.73
C LEU A 59 -7.88 -4.75 -2.55
N LEU A 60 -7.76 -4.72 -3.87
CA LEU A 60 -8.65 -5.42 -4.78
C LEU A 60 -8.01 -6.71 -5.28
N GLY A 61 -8.47 -7.85 -4.75
CA GLY A 61 -8.02 -9.19 -5.14
C GLY A 61 -7.11 -9.87 -4.11
N ALA A 62 -6.33 -10.84 -4.58
CA ALA A 62 -5.37 -11.58 -3.77
C ALA A 62 -3.92 -11.12 -4.02
N ILE A 63 -3.02 -11.49 -3.11
CA ILE A 63 -1.58 -11.16 -3.09
C ILE A 63 -0.72 -12.41 -3.19
#